data_AF-A0A1X2KJZ4-F1
#
_entry.id   AF-A0A1X2KJZ4-F1
#
_cell.length_a   1.000
_cell.length_b   1.000
_cell.length_c   1.000
_cell.angle_alpha   90.00
_cell.angle_beta   90.00
_cell.angle_gamma   90.00
#
_symmetry.space_group_name_H-M   'P 1'
#
loop_
_entity.id
_entity.type
_entity.pdbx_description
1 polymer ?
#
loop_
_entity_poly.entity_id
_entity_poly.type
_entity_poly.pdbx_seq_one_letter_code
_entity_poly.pdbx_strand_id
1 'polypeptide(L)'
;MFIVLMCGACLVAYQDLTGPHCDGHAMGPADTCSVLTSRGYRSVRTIEKLNPTGTPPAVLTPPVNWHATQKNTRTEVYSPAGMRDVHRTSGYAMVGFALLMSAILAAWAYKASRARARPAAE
;
A
#
# COMPACT_ATOMS: atom_id res chain seq x y z
N MET A 1 -25.86 -8.18 3.52
CA MET A 1 -24.91 -9.24 3.07
C MET A 1 -23.80 -8.67 2.20
N PHE A 2 -24.11 -7.95 1.12
CA PHE A 2 -23.11 -7.36 0.21
C PHE A 2 -22.13 -6.39 0.90
N ILE A 3 -22.63 -5.54 1.80
CA ILE A 3 -21.79 -4.59 2.57
C ILE A 3 -20.78 -5.32 3.47
N VAL A 4 -21.21 -6.41 4.13
CA VAL A 4 -20.34 -7.20 5.01
C VAL A 4 -19.24 -7.91 4.22
N LEU A 5 -19.57 -8.43 3.03
CA LEU A 5 -18.60 -9.02 2.11
C LEU A 5 -17.60 -7.99 1.57
N MET A 6 -18.06 -6.79 1.20
CA MET A 6 -17.21 -5.67 0.79
C MET A 6 -16.28 -5.24 1.94
N CYS A 7 -16.81 -5.08 3.15
CA CYS A 7 -15.99 -4.73 4.31
C CYS A 7 -14.95 -5.81 4.62
N GLY A 8 -15.31 -7.10 4.54
CA GLY A 8 -14.38 -8.22 4.72
C GLY A 8 -13.28 -8.23 3.65
N ALA A 9 -13.63 -8.07 2.38
CA ALA A 9 -12.68 -8.01 1.27
C ALA A 9 -11.75 -6.79 1.37
N CYS A 10 -12.28 -5.63 1.74
CA CYS A 10 -11.47 -4.44 2.02
C CYS A 10 -10.54 -4.64 3.22
N LEU A 11 -10.97 -5.35 4.26
CA LEU A 11 -10.13 -5.66 5.43
C LEU A 11 -8.99 -6.60 5.07
N VAL A 12 -9.27 -7.65 4.30
CA VAL A 12 -8.23 -8.59 3.84
C VAL A 12 -7.26 -7.90 2.89
N ALA A 13 -7.78 -7.15 1.90
CA ALA A 13 -6.94 -6.36 1.00
C ALA A 13 -6.13 -5.33 1.78
N TYR A 14 -6.72 -4.66 2.78
CA TYR A 14 -6.02 -3.75 3.66
C TYR A 14 -4.90 -4.47 4.41
N GLN A 15 -5.16 -5.60 5.04
CA GLN A 15 -4.16 -6.38 5.78
C GLN A 15 -3.04 -6.90 4.88
N ASP A 16 -3.36 -7.25 3.64
CA ASP A 16 -2.37 -7.71 2.65
C ASP A 16 -1.51 -6.54 2.14
N LEU A 17 -2.14 -5.42 1.78
CA LEU A 17 -1.49 -4.18 1.34
C LEU A 17 -0.73 -3.45 2.46
N THR A 18 -1.09 -3.67 3.73
CA THR A 18 -0.49 -3.02 4.91
C THR A 18 0.27 -3.98 5.82
N GLY A 19 0.37 -5.25 5.42
CA GLY A 19 1.15 -6.24 6.14
C GLY A 19 2.63 -5.92 6.07
N PRO A 20 3.43 -6.25 7.10
CA PRO A 20 4.87 -6.03 7.08
C PRO A 20 5.50 -7.00 6.07
N HIS A 21 5.57 -6.58 4.81
CA HIS A 21 6.20 -7.32 3.74
C HIS A 21 7.50 -6.63 3.33
N CYS A 22 8.49 -7.42 2.96
CA CYS A 22 9.77 -6.95 2.41
C CYS A 22 10.15 -7.86 1.26
N ASP A 23 10.43 -7.29 0.08
CA ASP A 23 10.75 -8.06 -1.12
C ASP A 23 9.68 -9.13 -1.45
N GLY A 24 8.40 -8.80 -1.20
CA GLY A 24 7.27 -9.72 -1.39
C GLY A 24 7.13 -10.83 -0.35
N HIS A 25 7.94 -10.83 0.72
CA HIS A 25 7.92 -11.83 1.77
C HIS A 25 7.38 -11.25 3.07
N ALA A 26 6.54 -12.01 3.79
CA ALA A 26 6.06 -11.61 5.11
C ALA A 26 7.22 -11.56 6.11
N MET A 27 7.34 -10.45 6.82
CA MET A 27 8.36 -10.25 7.84
C MET A 27 7.91 -10.84 9.18
N GLY A 28 8.81 -11.60 9.82
CA GLY A 28 8.68 -11.98 11.21
C GLY A 28 8.82 -10.77 12.16
N PRO A 29 8.38 -10.89 13.42
CA PRO A 29 8.30 -9.77 14.36
C PRO A 29 9.64 -9.11 14.71
N ALA A 30 10.76 -9.83 14.57
CA ALA A 30 12.10 -9.35 14.83
C ALA A 30 12.96 -9.24 13.56
N ASP A 31 12.37 -9.45 12.38
CA ASP A 31 13.06 -9.25 11.11
C ASP A 31 13.21 -7.75 10.82
N THR A 32 14.13 -7.40 9.92
CA THR A 32 14.23 -6.05 9.38
C THR A 32 14.32 -6.11 7.87
N CYS A 33 14.05 -4.99 7.20
CA CYS A 33 14.16 -4.88 5.76
C CYS A 33 15.15 -3.77 5.43
N SER A 34 16.20 -4.11 4.69
CA SER A 34 17.07 -3.10 4.09
C SER A 34 16.43 -2.64 2.79
N VAL A 35 16.35 -1.33 2.59
CA VAL A 35 15.77 -0.74 1.38
C VAL A 35 16.70 0.30 0.79
N LEU A 36 16.90 0.21 -0.52
CA LEU A 36 17.61 1.18 -1.31
C LEU A 36 16.66 1.74 -2.35
N THR A 37 16.35 3.02 -2.22
CA THR A 37 15.50 3.75 -3.17
C THR A 37 16.35 4.73 -3.96
N SER A 38 16.24 4.69 -5.29
CA SER A 38 16.80 5.69 -6.21
C SER A 38 15.68 6.46 -6.88
N ARG A 39 15.66 7.78 -6.72
CA ARG A 39 14.68 8.66 -7.33
C ARG A 39 15.26 9.34 -8.57
N GLY A 40 14.95 8.79 -9.73
CA GLY A 40 15.22 9.45 -11.01
C GLY A 40 14.17 10.53 -11.33
N TYR A 41 14.40 11.27 -12.42
CA TYR A 41 13.49 12.33 -12.88
C TYR A 41 12.09 11.81 -13.27
N ARG A 42 11.98 10.59 -13.81
CA ARG A 42 10.72 9.99 -14.28
C ARG A 42 10.32 8.69 -13.57
N SER A 43 11.16 8.16 -12.69
CA SER A 43 10.94 6.85 -12.08
C SER A 43 11.59 6.76 -10.72
N VAL A 44 10.89 6.13 -9.78
CA VAL A 44 11.47 5.66 -8.52
C VAL A 44 11.80 4.19 -8.71
N ARG A 45 13.02 3.78 -8.36
CA ARG A 45 13.44 2.39 -8.35
C ARG A 45 13.80 2.01 -6.94
N THR A 46 13.33 0.85 -6.49
CA THR A 46 13.51 0.38 -5.12
C THR A 46 14.02 -1.05 -5.14
N ILE A 47 14.99 -1.34 -4.29
CA ILE A 47 15.45 -2.70 -3.98
C ILE A 47 15.21 -2.89 -2.50
N GLU A 48 14.62 -4.02 -2.17
CA GLU A 48 14.35 -4.43 -0.81
C GLU A 48 15.08 -5.74 -0.54
N LYS A 49 15.48 -5.96 0.71
CA LYS A 49 16.05 -7.23 1.13
C LYS A 49 15.67 -7.52 2.56
N LEU A 50 15.02 -8.66 2.75
CA LEU A 50 14.68 -9.18 4.06
C LEU A 50 15.97 -9.57 4.79
N ASN A 51 16.09 -9.07 6.01
CA ASN A 51 17.14 -9.42 6.96
C ASN A 51 16.48 -10.26 8.07
N PRO A 52 16.65 -11.59 8.06
CA PRO A 52 16.13 -12.46 9.10
C PRO A 52 16.64 -12.05 10.48
N THR A 53 15.85 -12.36 11.50
CA THR A 53 16.20 -12.14 12.91
C THR A 53 17.61 -12.67 13.23
N GLY A 54 18.44 -11.85 13.87
CA GLY A 54 19.83 -12.20 14.23
C GLY A 54 20.84 -12.01 13.10
N THR A 55 20.43 -11.58 11.91
CA THR A 55 21.33 -11.18 10.83
C THR A 55 21.54 -9.66 10.82
N PRO A 56 22.77 -9.18 10.54
CA PRO A 56 22.99 -7.75 10.35
C PRO A 56 22.27 -7.27 9.08
N PRO A 57 21.83 -6.00 9.03
CA PRO A 57 21.16 -5.46 7.86
C PRO A 57 22.02 -5.57 6.60
N ALA A 58 21.44 -6.06 5.51
CA ALA A 58 22.12 -6.17 4.24
C ALA A 58 22.53 -4.78 3.72
N VAL A 59 23.78 -4.65 3.29
CA VAL A 59 24.25 -3.47 2.57
C VAL A 59 23.82 -3.60 1.12
N LEU A 60 22.90 -2.75 0.70
CA LEU A 60 22.40 -2.70 -0.67
C LEU A 60 23.23 -1.73 -1.51
N THR A 61 23.65 -2.20 -2.68
CA THR A 61 24.34 -1.37 -3.67
C THR A 61 23.44 -1.15 -4.88
N PRO A 62 23.40 0.08 -5.43
CA PRO A 62 22.59 0.35 -6.61
C PRO A 62 23.18 -0.40 -7.82
N PRO A 63 22.36 -1.10 -8.61
CA PRO A 63 22.78 -1.69 -9.87
C PRO A 63 23.36 -0.63 -10.82
N VAL A 64 24.31 -1.04 -11.66
CA VAL A 64 25.04 -0.13 -12.56
C VAL A 64 24.10 0.63 -13.52
N ASN A 65 22.96 0.04 -13.89
CA ASN A 65 21.96 0.63 -14.79
C ASN A 65 21.02 1.66 -14.13
N TRP A 66 21.21 2.00 -12.85
CA TRP A 66 20.37 2.97 -12.14
C TRP A 66 20.81 4.42 -12.31
N HIS A 67 22.02 4.68 -12.82
CA HIS A 67 22.62 6.03 -12.82
C HIS A 67 22.44 6.73 -11.47
N ALA A 68 22.64 5.95 -10.40
CA ALA A 68 22.48 6.39 -9.03
C ALA A 68 23.58 7.38 -8.65
N THR A 69 23.19 8.47 -7.99
CA THR A 69 24.08 9.46 -7.38
C THR A 69 23.76 9.53 -5.89
N GLN A 70 24.73 9.90 -5.05
CA GLN A 70 24.47 10.03 -3.60
C GLN A 70 23.31 10.98 -3.27
N LYS A 71 23.02 11.95 -4.14
CA LYS A 71 21.92 12.90 -3.96
C LYS A 71 20.54 12.32 -4.28
N ASN A 72 20.46 11.25 -5.07
CA ASN A 72 19.20 10.65 -5.51
C ASN A 72 18.96 9.26 -4.94
N THR A 73 19.92 8.69 -4.21
CA THR A 73 19.78 7.43 -3.48
C THR A 73 19.54 7.65 -2.00
N ARG A 74 18.60 6.90 -1.43
CA ARG A 74 18.35 6.81 0.00
C ARG A 74 18.39 5.35 0.43
N THR A 75 19.15 5.07 1.48
CA THR A 75 19.23 3.74 2.10
C THR A 75 18.59 3.81 3.47
N GLU A 76 17.67 2.90 3.75
CA GLU A 76 16.93 2.82 5.00
C GLU A 76 16.88 1.37 5.48
N VAL A 77 16.72 1.18 6.78
CA VAL A 77 16.41 -0.11 7.38
C VAL A 77 15.16 0.08 8.22
N TYR A 78 14.11 -0.69 7.95
CA TYR A 78 12.88 -0.63 8.73
C TYR A 78 12.56 -1.98 9.39
N SER A 79 11.91 -1.89 10.54
CA SER A 79 11.31 -3.03 11.23
C SER A 79 9.83 -3.15 10.89
N PRO A 80 9.19 -4.29 11.19
CA PRO A 80 7.74 -4.45 11.09
C PRO A 80 6.96 -3.37 11.85
N ALA A 81 7.50 -2.87 12.96
CA ALA A 81 6.90 -1.77 13.71
C ALA A 81 6.94 -0.45 12.91
N GLY A 82 8.10 -0.13 12.31
CA GLY A 82 8.23 1.05 11.44
C GLY A 82 7.32 0.99 10.21
N MET A 83 7.17 -0.19 9.60
CA MET A 83 6.20 -0.43 8.52
C MET A 83 4.77 -0.22 8.97
N ARG A 84 4.39 -0.75 10.14
CA ARG A 84 3.04 -0.59 10.69
C ARG A 84 2.67 0.88 10.89
N ASP A 85 3.59 1.72 11.37
CA ASP A 85 3.29 3.14 11.59
C ASP A 85 3.08 3.91 10.27
N VAL A 86 3.92 3.63 9.26
CA VAL A 86 3.77 4.20 7.90
C VAL A 86 2.47 3.72 7.25
N HIS A 87 2.18 2.43 7.35
CA HIS A 87 0.97 1.85 6.81
C HIS A 87 -0.29 2.22 7.57
N ARG A 88 -0.22 2.50 8.87
CA ARG A 88 -1.38 2.99 9.62
C ARG A 88 -1.83 4.34 9.07
N THR A 89 -0.88 5.22 8.79
CA THR A 89 -1.17 6.56 8.24
C THR A 89 -1.69 6.49 6.80
N SER A 90 -0.97 5.80 5.90
CA SER A 90 -1.36 5.65 4.49
C SER A 90 -2.60 4.76 4.31
N GLY A 91 -2.73 3.76 5.18
CA GLY A 91 -3.85 2.83 5.21
C GLY A 91 -5.16 3.52 5.58
N TYR A 92 -5.18 4.35 6.63
CA TYR A 92 -6.40 5.11 6.95
C TYR A 92 -6.84 6.01 5.79
N ALA A 93 -5.89 6.60 5.06
CA ALA A 93 -6.20 7.37 3.85
C ALA A 93 -6.80 6.50 2.74
N MET A 94 -6.26 5.29 2.50
CA MET A 94 -6.81 4.35 1.52
C MET A 94 -8.22 3.84 1.89
N VAL A 95 -8.45 3.54 3.18
CA VAL A 95 -9.78 3.15 3.67
C VAL A 95 -10.77 4.30 3.51
N GLY A 96 -10.36 5.52 3.86
CA GLY A 96 -11.17 6.73 3.65
C GLY A 96 -11.53 6.95 2.17
N PHE A 97 -10.56 6.77 1.28
CA PHE A 97 -10.77 6.85 -0.17
C PHE A 97 -11.74 5.76 -0.67
N ALA A 98 -11.58 4.52 -0.22
CA ALA A 98 -12.47 3.42 -0.59
C ALA A 98 -13.91 3.68 -0.14
N LEU A 99 -14.11 4.12 1.10
CA LEU A 99 -15.43 4.49 1.63
C LEU A 99 -16.07 5.62 0.81
N LEU A 100 -15.28 6.63 0.44
CA LEU A 100 -15.75 7.73 -0.41
C LEU A 100 -16.21 7.21 -1.78
N MET A 101 -15.42 6.36 -2.42
CA MET A 101 -15.77 5.77 -3.72
C MET A 101 -17.03 4.90 -3.63
N SER A 102 -17.18 4.11 -2.56
CA SER A 102 -18.41 3.35 -2.32
C SER A 102 -19.63 4.26 -2.14
N ALA A 103 -19.51 5.36 -1.41
CA ALA A 103 -20.59 6.32 -1.22
C ALA A 103 -20.99 7.00 -2.53
N ILE A 104 -20.02 7.38 -3.37
CA ILE A 104 -20.27 7.93 -4.71
C ILE A 104 -21.03 6.92 -5.56
N LEU A 105 -20.54 5.68 -5.66
CA LEU A 105 -21.19 4.63 -6.45
C LEU A 105 -22.62 4.32 -5.95
N ALA A 106 -22.82 4.29 -4.63
CA ALA A 106 -24.15 4.09 -4.04
C ALA A 106 -25.10 5.26 -4.37
N ALA A 107 -24.61 6.51 -4.33
CA ALA A 107 -25.40 7.68 -4.71
C ALA A 107 -25.77 7.67 -6.20
N TRP A 108 -24.85 7.25 -7.07
CA TRP A 108 -25.13 7.06 -8.50
C TRP A 108 -26.17 5.96 -8.74
N ALA A 109 -26.02 4.81 -8.08
CA ALA A 109 -26.98 3.71 -8.18
C ALA A 109 -28.37 4.11 -7.67
N TYR A 110 -28.44 4.85 -6.56
CA TYR A 110 -29.69 5.39 -6.02
C TYR A 110 -30.34 6.41 -6.96
N LYS A 111 -29.57 7.34 -7.54
CA LYS A 111 -30.11 8.27 -8.55
C LYS A 111 -30.63 7.53 -9.78
N ALA A 112 -29.89 6.53 -10.26
CA ALA A 112 -30.29 5.73 -11.41
C ALA A 112 -31.58 4.93 -11.15
N SER A 113 -31.71 4.32 -9.97
CA SER A 113 -32.94 3.60 -9.60
C SER A 113 -34.13 4.55 -9.45
N ARG A 114 -33.93 5.73 -8.86
CA ARG A 114 -34.99 6.74 -8.72
C ARG A 114 -35.42 7.35 -10.07
N ALA A 115 -34.48 7.52 -11.00
CA ALA A 115 -34.77 7.96 -12.36
C ALA A 115 -35.59 6.91 -13.14
N ARG A 116 -35.29 5.62 -12.95
CA ARG A 116 -36.07 4.51 -13.53
C ARG A 116 -37.44 4.31 -12.88
N ALA A 117 -37.59 4.73 -11.62
CA ALA A 117 -38.84 4.61 -10.86
C ALA A 117 -39.80 5.80 -11.05
N ARG A 118 -39.43 6.85 -11.80
CA ARG A 118 -40.38 7.88 -12.24
C ARG A 118 -41.13 7.33 -13.46
N PRO A 119 -42.44 6.98 -13.35
CA PRO A 119 -43.23 6.75 -14.55
C PRO A 119 -43.22 8.04 -15.38
N ALA A 120 -43.13 7.89 -16.71
CA ALA A 120 -43.37 9.01 -17.61
C ALA A 120 -44.72 9.60 -17.24
N ALA A 121 -44.73 10.89 -16.87
CA ALA A 121 -45.97 11.62 -16.70
C ALA A 121 -46.59 11.73 -18.09
N GLU A 122 -47.69 10.99 -18.31
CA GLU A 122 -48.69 11.31 -19.33
C GLU A 122 -49.47 12.57 -18.93
#